data_AF-A0A928LV24-F1
#
_entry.id   AF-A0A928LV24-F1
#
_cell.length_a   1.000
_cell.length_b   1.000
_cell.length_c   1.000
_cell.angle_alpha   90.00
_cell.angle_beta   90.00
_cell.angle_gamma   90.00
#
_symmetry.space_group_name_H-M   'P 1'
#
loop_
_entity.id
_entity.type
_entity.pdbx_description
1 polymer ?
#
loop_
_entity_poly.entity_id
_entity_poly.type
_entity_poly.pdbx_seq_one_letter_code
_entity_poly.pdbx_strand_id
1 'polypeptide(L)'
;MENKMQVKDGKINFRCKMCACKHSCCGPFAGISNELTSIDSRPFDEIVLTPEDYKEMCEAGLQAFIEQGVSPVNGKQYFKMALAEDGTCKAFKDGKCSIYQHSPTLCKAFPFYFDLFAGLCAIDCEGFSDDAWVDMEAVKPMIEYAKKMYKFWIDFYED
;
A
#
# COMPACT_ATOMS: atom_id res chain seq x y z
N MET A 1 -15.47 10.12 -17.93
CA MET A 1 -16.05 8.92 -17.31
C MET A 1 -15.08 8.56 -16.18
N GLU A 2 -15.51 8.62 -14.92
CA GLU A 2 -14.64 8.30 -13.79
C GLU A 2 -14.29 6.80 -13.87
N ASN A 3 -12.99 6.48 -13.89
CA ASN A 3 -12.47 5.12 -13.95
C ASN A 3 -12.68 4.43 -12.59
N LYS A 4 -13.94 4.12 -12.26
CA LYS A 4 -14.30 3.45 -11.00
C LYS A 4 -14.14 1.95 -11.11
N MET A 5 -13.73 1.34 -9.99
CA MET A 5 -13.68 -0.10 -9.84
C MET A 5 -15.08 -0.71 -10.02
N GLN A 6 -15.15 -1.80 -10.78
CA GLN A 6 -16.35 -2.58 -11.02
C GLN A 6 -16.01 -4.07 -11.00
N VAL A 7 -16.94 -4.86 -10.45
CA VAL A 7 -16.91 -6.33 -10.51
C VAL A 7 -18.18 -6.83 -11.19
N LYS A 8 -18.03 -7.69 -12.21
CA LYS A 8 -19.14 -8.29 -12.97
C LYS A 8 -18.76 -9.72 -13.34
N ASP A 9 -19.66 -10.67 -13.11
CA ASP A 9 -19.50 -12.08 -13.52
C ASP A 9 -18.14 -12.71 -13.13
N GLY A 10 -17.66 -12.43 -11.92
CA GLY A 10 -16.37 -12.95 -11.42
C GLY A 10 -15.13 -12.28 -12.01
N LYS A 11 -15.30 -11.15 -12.71
CA LYS A 11 -14.23 -10.34 -13.30
C LYS A 11 -14.19 -8.94 -12.70
N ILE A 12 -13.01 -8.34 -12.72
CA ILE A 12 -12.76 -6.97 -12.29
C ILE A 12 -12.20 -6.16 -13.47
N ASN A 13 -12.61 -4.90 -13.58
CA ASN A 13 -12.16 -3.98 -14.63
C ASN A 13 -10.77 -3.37 -14.33
N PHE A 14 -9.79 -4.20 -13.94
CA PHE A 14 -8.49 -3.72 -13.47
C PHE A 14 -7.31 -4.42 -14.16
N ARG A 15 -6.33 -3.63 -14.59
CA ARG A 15 -4.99 -4.12 -14.95
C ARG A 15 -3.93 -3.16 -14.47
N CYS A 16 -3.03 -3.63 -13.60
CA CYS A 16 -1.87 -2.84 -13.19
C CYS A 16 -1.01 -2.51 -14.41
N LYS A 17 -0.82 -1.20 -14.66
CA LYS A 17 -0.01 -0.70 -15.78
C LYS A 17 1.47 -0.62 -15.44
N MET A 18 1.85 -0.82 -14.17
CA MET A 18 3.23 -0.77 -13.69
C MET A 18 3.94 0.52 -14.16
N CYS A 19 5.03 0.38 -14.90
CA CYS A 19 5.81 1.45 -15.52
C CYS A 19 5.06 2.29 -16.57
N ALA A 20 3.84 1.92 -16.96
CA ALA A 20 3.02 2.67 -17.92
C ALA A 20 1.93 3.54 -17.27
N CYS A 21 1.81 3.57 -15.93
CA CYS A 21 0.97 4.56 -15.25
C CYS A 21 1.49 5.98 -15.49
N LYS A 22 0.59 6.97 -15.62
CA LYS A 22 0.98 8.39 -15.69
C LYS A 22 1.36 8.93 -14.32
N HIS A 23 0.68 8.46 -13.28
CA HIS A 23 0.93 8.79 -11.89
C HIS A 23 1.40 7.55 -11.12
N SER A 24 2.25 7.78 -10.12
CA SER A 24 2.71 6.74 -9.22
C SER A 24 1.62 6.32 -8.26
N CYS A 25 1.60 5.05 -7.87
CA CYS A 25 0.84 4.58 -6.71
C CYS A 25 1.57 4.85 -5.38
N CYS A 26 2.76 5.45 -5.44
CA CYS A 26 3.58 5.77 -4.29
C CYS A 26 3.28 7.18 -3.78
N GLY A 27 3.00 7.33 -2.48
CA GLY A 27 2.70 8.62 -1.84
C GLY A 27 1.49 8.55 -0.91
N PRO A 28 0.94 9.70 -0.51
CA PRO A 28 -0.17 9.78 0.45
C PRO A 28 -1.38 9.00 -0.04
N PHE A 29 -1.90 8.13 0.83
CA PHE A 29 -3.09 7.34 0.55
C PHE A 29 -4.33 8.25 0.55
N ALA A 30 -4.81 8.60 -0.64
CA ALA A 30 -5.95 9.51 -0.82
C ALA A 30 -7.31 8.94 -0.34
N GLY A 31 -7.36 7.66 0.08
CA GLY A 31 -8.58 6.98 0.50
C GLY A 31 -9.00 7.22 1.95
N ILE A 32 -8.26 8.00 2.73
CA ILE A 32 -8.47 8.16 4.17
C ILE A 32 -9.13 9.51 4.46
N SER A 33 -10.24 9.48 5.21
CA SER A 33 -10.94 10.69 5.63
C SER A 33 -10.05 11.56 6.54
N ASN A 34 -10.07 12.88 6.32
CA ASN A 34 -9.41 13.85 7.18
C ASN A 34 -10.00 13.91 8.60
N GLU A 35 -11.13 13.24 8.83
CA GLU A 35 -11.77 13.12 10.15
C GLU A 35 -11.24 11.93 10.96
N LEU A 36 -10.47 11.04 10.34
CA LEU A 36 -9.84 9.92 11.04
C LEU A 36 -8.54 10.39 11.69
N THR A 37 -8.26 9.86 12.88
CA THR A 37 -6.99 10.07 13.59
C THR A 37 -6.47 8.73 14.07
N SER A 38 -5.20 8.46 13.83
CA SER A 38 -4.54 7.26 14.37
C SER A 38 -4.33 7.41 15.88
N ILE A 39 -4.62 6.35 16.65
CA ILE A 39 -4.33 6.31 18.09
C ILE A 39 -2.83 6.42 18.40
N ASP A 40 -1.98 6.01 17.46
CA ASP A 40 -0.53 6.20 17.54
C ASP A 40 -0.10 7.63 17.16
N SER A 41 -1.04 8.53 16.85
CA SER A 41 -0.77 9.84 16.23
C SER A 41 0.09 9.75 14.96
N ARG A 42 0.07 8.60 14.28
CA ARG A 42 0.80 8.38 13.02
C ARG A 42 0.08 9.05 11.87
N PRO A 43 0.81 9.69 10.94
CA PRO A 43 0.21 10.19 9.73
C PRO A 43 -0.15 9.01 8.80
N PHE A 44 -1.23 9.18 8.04
CA PHE A 44 -1.79 8.13 7.20
C PHE A 44 -1.08 7.95 5.86
N ASP A 45 -0.04 8.74 5.61
CA ASP A 45 0.85 8.66 4.46
C ASP A 45 2.09 7.78 4.72
N GLU A 46 2.27 7.25 5.93
CA GLU A 46 3.35 6.32 6.24
C GLU A 46 3.18 5.00 5.47
N ILE A 47 4.25 4.61 4.77
CA ILE A 47 4.33 3.29 4.14
C ILE A 47 5.00 2.33 5.12
N VAL A 48 4.20 1.71 5.98
CA VAL A 48 4.68 0.78 7.01
C VAL A 48 5.17 -0.52 6.38
N LEU A 49 6.27 -1.04 6.91
CA LEU A 49 6.91 -2.29 6.50
C LEU A 49 6.49 -3.43 7.43
N THR A 50 6.13 -4.58 6.86
CA THR A 50 6.04 -5.81 7.65
C THR A 50 7.45 -6.30 8.04
N PRO A 51 7.58 -7.23 9.00
CA PRO A 51 8.87 -7.86 9.30
C PRO A 51 9.53 -8.51 8.07
N GLU A 52 8.73 -9.10 7.17
CA GLU A 52 9.22 -9.68 5.91
C GLU A 52 9.73 -8.61 4.95
N ASP A 53 9.02 -7.48 4.82
CA ASP A 53 9.47 -6.37 3.99
C ASP A 53 10.82 -5.83 4.48
N TYR A 54 10.96 -5.61 5.80
CA TYR A 54 12.20 -5.15 6.41
C TYR A 54 13.36 -6.11 6.12
N LYS A 55 13.13 -7.41 6.30
CA LYS A 55 14.13 -8.45 6.02
C LYS A 55 14.54 -8.45 4.55
N GLU A 56 13.57 -8.50 3.63
CA GLU A 56 13.81 -8.52 2.18
C GLU A 56 14.63 -7.30 1.73
N MET A 57 14.26 -6.11 2.21
CA MET A 57 14.97 -4.87 1.89
C MET A 57 16.39 -4.83 2.46
N CYS A 58 16.61 -5.35 3.66
CA CYS A 58 17.95 -5.44 4.23
C CYS A 58 18.85 -6.39 3.43
N GLU A 59 18.33 -7.56 3.03
CA GLU A 59 19.04 -8.53 2.20
C GLU A 59 19.38 -7.95 0.82
N ALA A 60 18.52 -7.07 0.28
CA ALA A 60 18.73 -6.37 -0.98
C ALA A 60 19.65 -5.13 -0.88
N GLY A 61 20.17 -4.78 0.31
CA GLY A 61 21.02 -3.60 0.50
C GLY A 61 20.28 -2.26 0.43
N LEU A 62 18.99 -2.25 0.76
CA LEU A 62 18.09 -1.10 0.64
C LEU A 62 17.84 -0.36 1.98
N GLN A 63 18.74 -0.51 2.96
CA GLN A 63 18.58 0.06 4.30
C GLN A 63 18.43 1.59 4.29
N ALA A 64 18.99 2.27 3.30
CA ALA A 64 18.86 3.72 3.13
C ALA A 64 17.42 4.21 2.92
N PHE A 65 16.50 3.31 2.55
CA PHE A 65 15.08 3.61 2.37
C PHE A 65 14.22 3.27 3.59
N ILE A 66 14.83 2.80 4.68
CA ILE A 66 14.12 2.35 5.88
C ILE A 66 14.29 3.37 6.99
N GLU A 67 13.18 3.75 7.61
CA GLU A 67 13.13 4.53 8.83
C GLU A 67 12.45 3.71 9.93
N GLN A 68 12.79 4.04 11.18
CA GLN A 68 12.22 3.42 12.37
C GLN A 68 11.20 4.36 13.02
N GLY A 69 10.10 3.78 13.48
CA GLY A 69 9.12 4.43 14.34
C GLY A 69 8.94 3.67 15.65
N VAL A 70 8.30 4.34 16.61
CA VAL A 70 7.90 3.76 17.89
C VAL A 70 6.44 4.11 18.11
N SER A 71 5.60 3.12 18.39
CA SER A 71 4.20 3.37 18.77
C SER A 71 4.18 4.02 20.15
N PRO A 72 3.52 5.19 20.32
CA PRO A 72 3.33 5.78 21.64
C PRO A 72 2.31 5.01 22.48
N VAL A 73 1.48 4.16 21.88
CA VAL A 73 0.44 3.39 22.56
C VAL A 73 1.02 2.20 23.33
N ASN A 74 1.92 1.44 22.70
CA ASN A 74 2.46 0.19 23.28
C ASN A 74 3.99 0.16 23.35
N GLY A 75 4.69 1.21 22.91
CA GLY A 75 6.16 1.28 22.91
C GLY A 75 6.84 0.34 21.90
N LYS A 76 6.09 -0.40 21.08
CA LYS A 76 6.64 -1.34 20.09
C LYS A 76 7.29 -0.56 18.95
N GLN A 77 8.46 -1.05 18.52
CA GLN A 77 9.15 -0.52 17.35
C GLN A 77 8.46 -1.03 16.08
N TYR A 78 8.41 -0.19 15.06
CA TYR A 78 7.99 -0.58 13.71
C TYR A 78 8.90 0.07 12.68
N PHE A 79 8.88 -0.46 11.46
CA PHE A 79 9.67 0.05 10.35
C PHE A 79 8.75 0.64 9.28
N LYS A 80 9.24 1.66 8.58
CA LYS A 80 8.51 2.34 7.51
C LYS A 80 9.47 2.75 6.40
N MET A 81 8.92 3.03 5.22
CA MET A 81 9.69 3.69 4.16
C MET A 81 10.04 5.11 4.60
N ALA A 82 11.26 5.50 4.27
CA ALA A 82 11.73 6.86 4.42
C ALA A 82 10.99 7.79 3.44
N LEU A 83 10.43 8.88 3.95
CA LEU A 83 9.72 9.90 3.16
C LEU A 83 10.56 11.20 3.08
N ALA A 84 10.36 11.97 2.01
CA ALA A 84 10.81 13.35 1.90
C ALA A 84 9.89 14.28 2.71
N GLU A 85 10.29 15.54 2.86
CA GLU A 85 9.54 16.54 3.66
C GLU A 85 8.10 16.77 3.16
N ASP A 86 7.86 16.54 1.87
CA ASP A 86 6.54 16.67 1.22
C ASP A 86 5.69 15.38 1.33
N GLY A 87 6.15 14.38 2.08
CA GLY A 87 5.48 13.07 2.22
C GLY A 87 5.74 12.11 1.06
N THR A 88 6.50 12.51 0.04
CA THR A 88 6.85 11.63 -1.07
C THR A 88 7.85 10.56 -0.62
N CYS A 89 7.63 9.30 -0.97
CA CYS A 89 8.58 8.23 -0.66
C CYS A 89 9.96 8.48 -1.30
N LYS A 90 11.05 8.30 -0.55
CA LYS A 90 12.42 8.50 -1.07
C LYS A 90 12.82 7.52 -2.19
N ALA A 91 12.11 6.40 -2.33
CA ALA A 91 12.29 5.49 -3.46
C ALA A 91 11.54 5.95 -4.73
N PHE A 92 10.83 7.07 -4.67
CA PHE A 92 10.18 7.65 -5.84
C PHE A 92 11.19 8.44 -6.68
N LYS A 93 11.44 7.98 -7.90
CA LYS A 93 12.40 8.58 -8.83
C LYS A 93 11.86 8.53 -10.26
N ASP A 94 11.95 9.66 -10.96
CA ASP A 94 11.57 9.79 -12.37
C ASP A 94 10.14 9.28 -12.68
N GLY A 95 9.20 9.57 -11.77
CA GLY A 95 7.80 9.16 -11.92
C GLY A 95 7.51 7.72 -11.54
N LYS A 96 8.48 6.96 -11.03
CA LYS A 96 8.35 5.51 -10.72
C LYS A 96 9.03 5.12 -9.42
N CYS A 97 8.73 3.91 -8.94
CA CYS A 97 9.42 3.32 -7.79
C CYS A 97 10.78 2.73 -8.22
N SER A 98 11.88 3.24 -7.67
CA SER A 98 13.24 2.76 -7.97
C SER A 98 13.53 1.38 -7.40
N ILE A 99 12.74 0.92 -6.43
CA ILE A 99 12.87 -0.40 -5.79
C ILE A 99 11.70 -1.33 -6.13
N TYR A 100 11.06 -1.17 -7.29
CA TYR A 100 9.81 -1.87 -7.64
C TYR A 100 9.81 -3.38 -7.35
N GLN A 101 10.93 -4.09 -7.59
CA GLN A 101 11.05 -5.53 -7.33
C GLN A 101 10.99 -5.88 -5.83
N HIS A 102 11.38 -4.95 -4.98
CA HIS A 102 11.42 -5.05 -3.51
C HIS A 102 10.39 -4.12 -2.86
N SER A 103 9.32 -3.76 -3.57
CA SER A 103 8.32 -2.86 -3.02
C SER A 103 7.67 -3.47 -1.76
N PRO A 104 7.37 -2.67 -0.72
CA PRO A 104 6.72 -3.17 0.50
C PRO A 104 5.38 -3.87 0.25
N THR A 105 4.96 -4.70 1.19
CA THR A 105 3.67 -5.39 1.19
C THR A 105 2.51 -4.42 1.02
N LEU A 106 2.54 -3.26 1.70
CA LEU A 106 1.52 -2.23 1.52
C LEU A 106 1.44 -1.73 0.07
N CYS A 107 2.59 -1.54 -0.58
CA CYS A 107 2.64 -1.11 -1.97
C CYS A 107 2.18 -2.22 -2.94
N LYS A 108 2.50 -3.48 -2.63
CA LYS A 108 2.06 -4.66 -3.41
C LYS A 108 0.55 -4.92 -3.28
N ALA A 109 -0.08 -4.44 -2.21
CA ALA A 109 -1.52 -4.53 -1.99
C ALA A 109 -2.33 -3.55 -2.86
N PHE A 110 -1.71 -2.46 -3.31
CA PHE A 110 -2.37 -1.40 -4.08
C PHE A 110 -3.05 -1.97 -5.35
N PRO A 111 -4.31 -1.58 -5.66
CA PRO A 111 -5.09 -0.52 -5.04
C PRO A 111 -6.02 -0.97 -3.90
N PHE A 112 -5.87 -2.21 -3.41
CA PHE A 112 -6.82 -2.80 -2.47
C PHE A 112 -6.46 -2.53 -1.01
N TYR A 113 -7.49 -2.37 -0.18
CA TYR A 113 -7.37 -2.28 1.28
C TYR A 113 -8.61 -2.87 1.95
N PHE A 114 -8.52 -3.13 3.26
CA PHE A 114 -9.67 -3.57 4.06
C PHE A 114 -10.18 -2.40 4.90
N ASP A 115 -11.42 -2.03 4.67
CA ASP A 115 -12.22 -1.15 5.53
C ASP A 115 -13.00 -1.98 6.56
N LEU A 116 -13.18 -1.43 7.76
CA LEU A 116 -13.87 -2.13 8.84
C LEU A 116 -15.36 -2.40 8.54
N PHE A 117 -16.03 -1.50 7.82
CA PHE A 117 -17.47 -1.57 7.56
C PHE A 117 -17.79 -2.14 6.18
N ALA A 118 -16.99 -1.78 5.17
CA ALA A 118 -17.21 -2.20 3.79
C ALA A 118 -16.42 -3.47 3.41
N GLY A 119 -15.45 -3.89 4.22
CA GLY A 119 -14.56 -5.01 3.90
C GLY A 119 -13.56 -4.64 2.81
N LEU A 120 -13.39 -5.50 1.81
CA LEU A 120 -12.42 -5.28 0.73
C LEU A 120 -12.85 -4.09 -0.15
N CYS A 121 -12.02 -3.06 -0.17
CA CYS A 121 -12.21 -1.82 -0.92
C CYS A 121 -11.06 -1.57 -1.89
N ALA A 122 -11.24 -0.61 -2.81
CA ALA A 122 -10.20 -0.17 -3.72
C ALA A 122 -10.14 1.37 -3.76
N ILE A 123 -8.94 1.90 -3.85
CA ILE A 123 -8.67 3.34 -4.02
C ILE A 123 -8.58 3.65 -5.51
N ASP A 124 -8.90 4.89 -5.90
CA ASP A 124 -8.79 5.34 -7.29
C ASP A 124 -7.42 5.00 -7.91
N CYS A 125 -7.48 4.34 -9.06
CA CYS A 125 -6.30 3.89 -9.79
C CYS A 125 -6.53 3.98 -11.29
N GLU A 126 -5.53 4.47 -12.03
CA GLU A 126 -5.53 4.47 -13.50
C GLU A 126 -5.63 3.08 -14.13
N GLY A 127 -5.36 2.03 -13.35
CA GLY A 127 -5.50 0.64 -13.78
C GLY A 127 -6.96 0.23 -13.95
N PHE A 128 -7.91 0.94 -13.34
CA PHE A 128 -9.34 0.71 -13.57
C PHE A 128 -9.76 1.23 -14.95
N SER A 129 -10.37 0.37 -15.76
CA SER A 129 -10.80 0.69 -17.12
C SER A 129 -11.80 -0.34 -17.64
N ASP A 130 -12.84 0.13 -18.32
CA ASP A 130 -13.85 -0.74 -18.95
C ASP A 130 -13.29 -1.61 -20.08
N ASP A 131 -12.08 -1.31 -20.57
CA ASP A 131 -11.36 -2.10 -21.58
C ASP A 131 -10.47 -3.20 -20.95
N ALA A 132 -10.41 -3.29 -19.63
CA ALA A 132 -9.43 -4.11 -18.89
C ALA A 132 -10.09 -5.10 -17.92
N TRP A 133 -11.02 -5.92 -18.42
CA TRP A 133 -11.64 -6.98 -17.61
C TRP A 133 -10.74 -8.21 -17.48
N VAL A 134 -10.44 -8.58 -16.24
CA VAL A 134 -9.66 -9.78 -15.89
C VAL A 134 -10.39 -10.59 -14.83
N ASP A 135 -10.12 -11.90 -14.78
CA ASP A 135 -10.67 -12.75 -13.73
C ASP A 135 -10.14 -12.32 -12.35
N MET A 136 -10.96 -12.49 -11.30
CA MET A 136 -10.57 -12.13 -9.93
C MET A 136 -9.27 -12.82 -9.47
N GLU A 137 -8.96 -14.01 -9.98
CA GLU A 137 -7.70 -14.72 -9.69
C GLU A 137 -6.46 -13.91 -10.12
N ALA A 138 -6.56 -13.04 -11.13
CA ALA A 138 -5.45 -12.20 -11.58
C ALA A 138 -5.06 -11.13 -10.56
N VAL A 139 -6.01 -10.69 -9.71
CA VAL A 139 -5.78 -9.67 -8.67
C VAL A 139 -5.63 -10.28 -7.27
N LYS A 140 -5.88 -11.58 -7.13
CA LYS A 140 -5.76 -12.30 -5.86
C LYS A 140 -4.42 -12.10 -5.15
N PRO A 141 -3.24 -12.06 -5.83
CA PRO A 141 -1.99 -11.74 -5.14
C PRO A 141 -2.02 -10.39 -4.41
N MET A 142 -2.61 -9.36 -5.00
CA MET A 142 -2.73 -8.02 -4.40
C MET A 142 -3.66 -8.05 -3.18
N ILE A 143 -4.78 -8.77 -3.28
CA ILE A 143 -5.71 -8.98 -2.16
C ILE A 143 -5.01 -9.73 -1.01
N GLU A 144 -4.17 -10.71 -1.30
CA GLU A 144 -3.39 -11.41 -0.27
C GLU A 144 -2.38 -10.49 0.42
N TYR A 145 -1.75 -9.55 -0.29
CA TYR A 145 -0.92 -8.52 0.36
C TYR A 145 -1.75 -7.58 1.23
N ALA A 146 -2.96 -7.20 0.81
CA ALA A 146 -3.88 -6.40 1.63
C ALA A 146 -4.26 -7.15 2.93
N LYS A 147 -4.55 -8.46 2.84
CA LYS A 147 -4.82 -9.31 4.01
C LYS A 147 -3.62 -9.40 4.95
N LYS A 148 -2.40 -9.54 4.41
CA LYS A 148 -1.17 -9.54 5.22
C LYS A 148 -1.00 -8.25 6.00
N MET A 149 -1.23 -7.11 5.35
CA MET A 149 -1.14 -5.80 6.02
C MET A 149 -2.21 -5.64 7.11
N TYR A 150 -3.44 -6.10 6.85
CA TYR A 150 -4.49 -6.08 7.86
C TYR A 150 -4.16 -6.96 9.06
N LYS A 151 -3.64 -8.18 8.81
CA LYS A 151 -3.17 -9.08 9.87
C LYS A 151 -2.00 -8.47 10.67
N PHE A 152 -1.03 -7.86 9.99
CA PHE A 152 0.07 -7.16 10.65
C PHE A 152 -0.45 -6.14 11.66
N TRP A 153 -1.47 -5.34 11.31
CA TRP A 153 -2.02 -4.37 12.25
C TRP A 153 -2.74 -4.99 13.44
N ILE A 154 -3.46 -6.09 13.24
CA ILE A 154 -4.07 -6.83 14.36
C ILE A 154 -2.97 -7.31 15.31
N ASP A 155 -2.01 -8.06 14.77
CA ASP A 155 -0.92 -8.66 15.53
C ASP A 155 -0.04 -7.59 16.22
N PHE A 156 0.11 -6.39 15.63
CA PHE A 156 0.89 -5.30 16.19
C PHE A 156 0.34 -4.78 17.53
N TYR A 157 -0.98 -4.85 17.73
CA TYR A 157 -1.65 -4.42 18.96
C TYR A 157 -2.05 -5.57 19.89
N GLU A 158 -1.80 -6.82 19.50
CA GLU A 158 -1.85 -7.95 20.45
C GLU A 158 -0.69 -7.82 21.44
N ASP A 159 -0.85 -8.28 22.69
CA ASP A 159 0.15 -8.16 23.76
C ASP A 159 1.46 -8.93 23.45
#